data_AF-A0A016S575-F1
#
_entry.id   AF-A0A016S575-F1
#
_cell.length_a   1.000
_cell.length_b   1.000
_cell.length_c   1.000
_cell.angle_alpha   90.00
_cell.angle_beta   90.00
_cell.angle_gamma   90.00
#
_symmetry.space_group_name_H-M   'P 1'
#
loop_
_entity.id
_entity.type
_entity.pdbx_description
1 polymer ?
#
loop_
_entity_poly.entity_id
_entity_poly.type
_entity_poly.pdbx_seq_one_letter_code
_entity_poly.pdbx_strand_id
1 'polypeptide(L)'
;MAAVEHLEGNLKFFLGDREAFNLIFAVLGPCAKVYPSIKSRLSTFSAKVLKSAATSPAIEEHLRQYVSKVPVSPCQKKKDLTDEEVLVALCTNNIIPGYSRALLLDELLQRRIEIFTRVNEPEELDKQMLAIFGRPGIEELVAQMPRRTPLKTIEMVFLKLLAVFNPNYNPCTVCMFFSLNVIREFCRIWTIPQWVCVARYMVEMVMQEPLQLKMAVDLIEHLSIALTLFFLSKAQPETDPV
;
A
#
# COMPACT_ATOMS: atom_id res chain seq x y z
N MET A 1 -4.34 -9.03 -4.84
CA MET A 1 -4.76 -9.34 -3.45
C MET A 1 -6.13 -10.03 -3.45
N ALA A 2 -7.16 -9.46 -4.08
CA ALA A 2 -8.51 -10.03 -4.13
C ALA A 2 -8.63 -11.48 -4.67
N ALA A 3 -7.80 -11.90 -5.63
CA ALA A 3 -7.98 -13.20 -6.31
C ALA A 3 -7.79 -14.42 -5.38
N VAL A 4 -6.81 -14.42 -4.47
CA VAL A 4 -6.60 -15.54 -3.53
C VAL A 4 -7.69 -15.55 -2.45
N GLU A 5 -8.17 -14.38 -2.04
CA GLU A 5 -9.30 -14.24 -1.10
C GLU A 5 -10.61 -14.75 -1.72
N HIS A 6 -10.85 -14.43 -2.99
CA HIS A 6 -12.01 -14.94 -3.72
C HIS A 6 -11.95 -16.47 -3.89
N LEU A 7 -10.76 -17.05 -4.08
CA LEU A 7 -10.58 -18.51 -4.09
C LEU A 7 -10.89 -19.14 -2.73
N GLU A 8 -10.37 -18.56 -1.65
CA GLU A 8 -10.61 -19.03 -0.29
C GLU A 8 -12.10 -18.95 0.07
N GLY A 9 -12.78 -17.85 -0.30
CA GLY A 9 -14.20 -17.64 -0.06
C GLY A 9 -15.13 -18.49 -0.93
N ASN A 10 -14.67 -18.96 -2.10
CA ASN A 10 -15.47 -19.75 -3.05
C ASN A 10 -14.87 -21.13 -3.32
N LEU A 11 -14.19 -21.71 -2.32
CA LEU A 11 -13.42 -22.94 -2.43
C LEU A 11 -14.21 -24.09 -3.07
N LYS A 12 -15.48 -24.25 -2.68
CA LYS A 12 -16.35 -25.32 -3.17
C LYS A 12 -16.63 -25.21 -4.68
N PHE A 13 -16.76 -23.98 -5.19
CA PHE A 13 -16.97 -23.72 -6.61
C PHE A 13 -15.71 -24.06 -7.41
N PHE A 14 -14.56 -23.50 -7.03
CA PHE A 14 -13.31 -23.72 -7.75
C PHE A 14 -12.78 -25.15 -7.65
N LEU A 15 -13.01 -25.86 -6.54
CA LEU A 15 -12.65 -27.29 -6.47
C LEU A 15 -13.63 -28.18 -7.24
N GLY A 16 -14.86 -27.73 -7.47
CA GLY A 16 -15.88 -28.42 -8.26
C GLY A 16 -15.78 -28.17 -9.77
N ASP A 17 -15.17 -27.07 -10.18
CA ASP A 17 -14.98 -26.68 -11.58
C ASP A 17 -13.49 -26.62 -11.95
N ARG A 18 -13.06 -27.64 -12.70
CA ARG A 18 -11.67 -27.83 -13.11
C ARG A 18 -11.17 -26.72 -14.04
N GLU A 19 -12.00 -26.20 -14.93
CA GLU A 19 -11.58 -25.16 -15.87
C GLU A 19 -11.40 -23.83 -15.17
N ALA A 20 -12.33 -23.48 -14.28
CA ALA A 20 -12.22 -22.29 -13.44
C ALA A 20 -10.97 -22.34 -12.56
N PHE A 21 -10.68 -23.52 -11.97
CA PHE A 21 -9.47 -23.73 -11.18
C PHE A 21 -8.19 -23.53 -11.98
N ASN A 22 -8.10 -24.17 -13.16
CA ASN A 22 -6.91 -24.08 -14.00
C ASN A 22 -6.67 -22.65 -14.49
N LEU A 23 -7.74 -21.94 -14.86
CA LEU A 23 -7.66 -20.58 -15.37
C LEU A 23 -7.11 -19.62 -14.30
N ILE A 24 -7.62 -19.70 -13.07
CA ILE A 24 -7.16 -18.83 -12.00
C ILE A 24 -5.75 -19.20 -11.50
N PHE A 25 -5.40 -20.49 -11.49
CA PHE A 25 -4.05 -20.94 -11.17
C PHE A 25 -3.02 -20.56 -12.24
N ALA A 26 -3.40 -20.52 -13.52
CA ALA A 26 -2.54 -20.03 -14.61
C ALA A 26 -2.16 -18.56 -14.43
N VAL A 27 -3.00 -17.76 -13.77
CA VAL A 27 -2.69 -16.37 -13.41
C VAL A 27 -1.86 -16.30 -12.12
N LEU A 28 -2.26 -17.05 -11.09
CA LEU A 28 -1.63 -16.98 -9.77
C LEU A 28 -0.23 -17.59 -9.72
N GLY A 29 0.06 -18.61 -10.53
CA GLY A 29 1.37 -19.25 -10.59
C GLY A 29 2.51 -18.30 -11.00
N PRO A 30 2.41 -17.59 -12.15
CA PRO A 30 3.35 -16.53 -12.52
C PRO A 30 3.45 -15.44 -11.44
N CYS A 31 2.32 -15.00 -10.87
CA CYS A 31 2.33 -14.01 -9.79
C CYS A 31 3.10 -14.52 -8.55
N ALA A 32 3.01 -15.80 -8.21
CA ALA A 32 3.75 -16.39 -7.09
C ALA A 32 5.28 -16.41 -7.29
N LYS A 33 5.75 -16.37 -8.54
CA LYS A 33 7.18 -16.26 -8.84
C LYS A 33 7.73 -14.86 -8.58
N VAL A 34 6.89 -13.84 -8.77
CA VAL A 34 7.26 -12.42 -8.64
C VAL A 34 6.96 -11.87 -7.25
N TYR A 35 5.86 -12.30 -6.63
CA TYR A 35 5.35 -11.75 -5.38
C TYR A 35 5.41 -12.79 -4.23
N PRO A 36 6.34 -12.63 -3.27
CA PRO A 36 6.50 -13.57 -2.14
C PRO A 36 5.24 -13.74 -1.28
N SER A 37 4.42 -12.70 -1.13
CA SER A 37 3.15 -12.75 -0.39
C SER A 37 2.13 -13.68 -1.04
N ILE A 38 2.03 -13.66 -2.38
CA ILE A 38 1.17 -14.55 -3.15
C ILE A 38 1.66 -16.00 -3.03
N LYS A 39 2.97 -16.22 -3.10
CA LYS A 39 3.58 -17.55 -2.90
C LYS A 39 3.27 -18.13 -1.52
N SER A 40 3.40 -17.33 -0.46
CA SER A 40 3.12 -17.77 0.92
C SER A 40 1.65 -18.16 1.12
N ARG A 41 0.73 -17.32 0.63
CA ARG A 41 -0.72 -17.61 0.72
C ARG A 41 -1.12 -18.81 -0.13
N LEU A 42 -0.63 -18.94 -1.35
CA LEU A 42 -0.85 -20.13 -2.18
C LEU A 42 -0.29 -21.38 -1.54
N SER A 43 0.86 -21.32 -0.87
CA SER A 43 1.40 -22.46 -0.14
C SER A 43 0.48 -22.91 1.00
N THR A 44 -0.04 -21.93 1.77
CA THR A 44 -0.99 -22.19 2.87
C THR A 44 -2.31 -22.72 2.36
N PHE A 45 -2.86 -22.11 1.30
CA PHE A 45 -4.06 -22.56 0.60
C PHE A 45 -3.89 -24.01 0.11
N SER A 46 -2.78 -24.29 -0.60
CA SER A 46 -2.47 -25.61 -1.13
C SER A 46 -2.37 -26.65 -0.01
N ALA A 47 -1.70 -26.32 1.10
CA ALA A 47 -1.60 -27.20 2.26
C ALA A 47 -2.96 -27.46 2.93
N LYS A 48 -3.87 -26.49 2.95
CA LYS A 48 -5.25 -26.66 3.46
C LYS A 48 -6.08 -27.54 2.53
N VAL A 49 -6.03 -27.27 1.22
CA VAL A 49 -6.78 -28.03 0.22
C VAL A 49 -6.30 -29.47 0.18
N LEU A 50 -5.00 -29.72 0.09
CA LEU A 50 -4.44 -31.08 0.05
C LEU A 50 -4.73 -31.94 1.29
N LYS A 51 -5.08 -31.32 2.43
CA LYS A 51 -5.56 -32.04 3.63
C LYS A 51 -7.06 -32.35 3.60
N SER A 52 -7.81 -31.73 2.69
CA SER A 52 -9.23 -32.00 2.48
C SER A 52 -9.42 -33.27 1.68
N ALA A 53 -10.30 -34.16 2.17
CA ALA A 53 -10.68 -35.41 1.51
C ALA A 53 -11.41 -35.20 0.16
N ALA A 54 -11.78 -33.95 -0.17
CA ALA A 54 -12.47 -33.58 -1.40
C ALA A 54 -11.53 -33.12 -2.54
N THR A 55 -10.22 -33.31 -2.40
CA THR A 55 -9.26 -32.85 -3.43
C THR A 55 -9.24 -33.80 -4.61
N SER A 56 -9.58 -33.29 -5.79
CA SER A 56 -9.50 -34.05 -7.03
C SER A 56 -8.03 -34.33 -7.42
N PRO A 57 -7.68 -35.56 -7.86
CA PRO A 57 -6.31 -35.90 -8.28
C PRO A 57 -5.76 -34.99 -9.39
N ALA A 58 -6.62 -34.43 -10.24
CA ALA A 58 -6.22 -33.57 -11.37
C ALA A 58 -5.65 -32.20 -10.95
N ILE A 59 -6.07 -31.69 -9.79
CA ILE A 59 -5.62 -30.40 -9.23
C ILE A 59 -4.56 -30.59 -8.14
N GLU A 60 -4.49 -31.80 -7.59
CA GLU A 60 -3.55 -32.18 -6.53
C GLU A 60 -2.09 -31.97 -6.95
N GLU A 61 -1.75 -32.39 -8.18
CA GLU A 61 -0.40 -32.25 -8.72
C GLU A 61 0.03 -30.79 -8.84
N HIS A 62 -0.89 -29.90 -9.26
CA HIS A 62 -0.63 -28.46 -9.36
C HIS A 62 -0.42 -27.83 -7.98
N LEU A 63 -1.22 -28.22 -6.97
CA LEU A 63 -1.10 -27.70 -5.61
C LEU A 63 0.18 -28.16 -4.91
N ARG A 64 0.63 -29.39 -5.18
CA ARG A 64 1.86 -29.95 -4.60
C ARG A 64 3.12 -29.16 -4.98
N GLN A 65 3.12 -28.46 -6.12
CA GLN A 65 4.23 -27.59 -6.54
C GLN A 65 4.46 -26.40 -5.59
N TYR A 66 3.42 -26.00 -4.84
CA TYR A 66 3.45 -24.86 -3.93
C TYR A 66 3.60 -25.27 -2.45
N VAL A 67 3.54 -26.56 -2.13
CA VAL A 67 3.81 -27.04 -0.78
C VAL A 67 5.32 -27.17 -0.59
N SER A 68 5.92 -26.22 0.14
CA SER A 68 7.33 -26.32 0.52
C SER A 68 7.57 -27.59 1.35
N LYS A 69 8.50 -28.45 0.90
CA LYS A 69 9.04 -29.61 1.67
C LYS A 69 10.06 -29.17 2.73
N VAL A 70 9.88 -28.02 3.38
CA VAL A 70 10.81 -27.53 4.41
C VAL A 70 10.12 -27.63 5.76
N PRO A 71 10.78 -28.15 6.81
CA PRO A 71 10.16 -28.35 8.10
C PRO A 71 9.59 -27.02 8.61
N VAL A 72 8.33 -27.05 9.02
CA VAL A 72 7.72 -25.97 9.78
C VAL A 72 8.54 -25.84 11.05
N SER A 73 9.39 -24.79 11.13
CA SER A 73 10.05 -24.40 12.36
C SER A 73 9.00 -24.32 13.48
N PRO A 74 9.27 -24.84 14.68
CA PRO A 74 8.29 -24.84 15.76
C PRO A 74 7.77 -23.43 15.95
N CYS A 75 6.45 -23.30 16.03
CA CYS A 75 5.75 -22.08 16.38
C CYS A 75 6.29 -21.58 17.73
N GLN A 76 7.38 -20.82 17.71
CA GLN A 76 7.82 -20.04 18.87
C GLN A 76 6.65 -19.10 19.17
N LYS A 77 6.18 -19.10 20.41
CA LYS A 77 5.17 -18.14 20.89
C LYS A 77 5.64 -16.75 20.48
N LYS A 78 5.03 -16.21 19.42
CA LYS A 78 5.33 -14.89 18.91
C LYS A 78 4.99 -13.91 20.02
N LYS A 79 5.95 -13.10 20.43
CA LYS A 79 5.68 -11.95 21.28
C LYS A 79 4.69 -11.08 20.53
N ASP A 80 3.50 -10.85 21.09
CA ASP A 80 2.56 -9.87 20.54
C ASP A 80 3.22 -8.51 20.56
N LEU A 81 3.60 -8.01 19.38
CA LEU A 81 4.19 -6.68 19.22
C LEU A 81 3.08 -5.63 19.23
N THR A 82 3.31 -4.46 19.82
CA THR A 82 2.39 -3.32 19.66
C THR A 82 2.54 -2.71 18.26
N ASP A 83 1.55 -1.95 17.80
CA ASP A 83 1.61 -1.29 16.49
C ASP A 83 2.82 -0.36 16.36
N GLU A 84 3.19 0.31 17.44
CA GLU A 84 4.35 1.19 17.55
C GLU A 84 5.66 0.39 17.43
N GLU A 85 5.74 -0.78 18.07
CA GLU A 85 6.89 -1.68 17.93
C GLU A 85 7.03 -2.19 16.49
N VAL A 86 5.91 -2.52 15.82
CA VAL A 86 5.88 -2.95 14.42
C VAL A 86 6.32 -1.81 13.49
N LEU A 87 5.80 -0.59 13.68
CA LEU A 87 6.20 0.59 12.91
C LEU A 87 7.69 0.89 13.08
N VAL A 88 8.21 0.85 14.32
CA VAL A 88 9.64 1.06 14.58
C VAL A 88 10.49 0.00 13.89
N ALA A 89 10.09 -1.28 13.93
CA ALA A 89 10.80 -2.37 13.25
C ALA A 89 10.81 -2.18 11.73
N LEU A 90 9.70 -1.75 11.13
CA LEU A 90 9.59 -1.45 9.70
C LEU A 90 10.48 -0.26 9.29
N CYS A 91 10.48 0.82 10.07
CA CYS A 91 11.24 2.03 9.78
C CYS A 91 12.75 1.90 10.02
N THR A 92 13.18 0.98 10.89
CA THR A 92 14.62 0.77 11.20
C THR A 92 15.25 -0.36 10.40
N ASN A 93 14.46 -1.10 9.60
CA ASN A 93 14.84 -2.37 9.00
C ASN A 93 15.43 -3.39 10.01
N ASN A 94 15.20 -3.19 11.31
CA ASN A 94 15.66 -4.09 12.35
C ASN A 94 14.58 -5.14 12.64
N ILE A 95 14.45 -6.08 11.72
CA ILE A 95 13.39 -7.09 11.75
C ILE A 95 13.68 -8.09 12.88
N ILE A 96 12.73 -8.20 13.80
CA ILE A 96 12.82 -9.09 14.97
C ILE A 96 12.94 -10.55 14.48
N PRO A 97 13.84 -11.37 15.07
CA PRO A 97 13.97 -12.78 14.71
C PRO A 97 12.62 -13.52 14.74
N GLY A 98 12.30 -14.24 13.67
CA GLY A 98 11.01 -14.93 13.50
C GLY A 98 9.91 -14.12 12.82
N TYR A 99 10.16 -12.83 12.53
CA TYR A 99 9.33 -11.99 11.69
C TYR A 99 9.98 -11.75 10.33
N SER A 100 9.17 -11.44 9.31
CA SER A 100 9.65 -10.88 8.05
C SER A 100 9.00 -9.52 7.85
N ARG A 101 9.65 -8.63 7.09
CA ARG A 101 9.11 -7.30 6.78
C ARG A 101 7.70 -7.38 6.19
N ALA A 102 7.47 -8.32 5.27
CA ALA A 102 6.15 -8.56 4.68
C ALA A 102 5.12 -9.03 5.71
N LEU A 103 5.52 -9.85 6.68
CA LEU A 103 4.63 -10.34 7.74
C LEU A 103 4.28 -9.22 8.73
N LEU A 104 5.24 -8.38 9.09
CA LEU A 104 5.01 -7.19 9.93
C LEU A 104 4.09 -6.17 9.25
N LEU A 105 4.29 -5.92 7.94
CA LEU A 105 3.40 -5.08 7.15
C LEU A 105 1.99 -5.66 7.09
N ASP A 106 1.85 -6.96 6.79
CA ASP A 106 0.55 -7.63 6.73
C ASP A 106 -0.16 -7.60 8.08
N GLU A 107 0.56 -7.85 9.17
CA GLU A 107 0.02 -7.80 10.53
C GLU A 107 -0.42 -6.38 10.93
N LEU A 108 0.38 -5.36 10.63
CA LEU A 108 0.00 -3.95 10.83
C LEU A 108 -1.25 -3.59 10.01
N LEU A 109 -1.28 -3.99 8.74
CA LEU A 109 -2.39 -3.72 7.82
C LEU A 109 -3.67 -4.50 8.17
N GLN A 110 -3.56 -5.64 8.87
CA GLN A 110 -4.71 -6.39 9.38
C GLN A 110 -5.26 -5.78 10.67
N ARG A 111 -4.39 -5.25 11.55
CA ARG A 111 -4.78 -4.60 12.81
C ARG A 111 -5.35 -3.20 12.59
N ARG A 112 -4.83 -2.48 11.58
CA ARG A 112 -5.25 -1.11 11.25
C ARG A 112 -6.18 -1.09 10.05
N ILE A 113 -7.45 -0.75 10.30
CA ILE A 113 -8.43 -0.46 9.24
C ILE A 113 -8.00 0.78 8.46
N GLU A 114 -7.53 1.82 9.17
CA GLU A 114 -7.04 3.09 8.63
C GLU A 114 -5.57 3.29 8.98
N ILE A 115 -4.78 3.87 8.08
CA ILE A 115 -3.33 4.05 8.29
C ILE A 115 -3.03 5.09 9.37
N PHE A 116 -3.81 6.18 9.36
CA PHE A 116 -3.89 7.13 10.46
C PHE A 116 -5.00 6.69 11.41
N THR A 117 -4.72 6.63 12.71
CA THR A 117 -5.77 6.45 13.70
C THR A 117 -6.57 7.73 13.84
N ARG A 118 -7.82 7.64 14.30
CA ARG A 118 -8.65 8.83 14.52
C ARG A 118 -7.95 9.78 15.50
N VAL A 119 -7.73 10.99 15.03
CA VAL A 119 -7.05 12.06 15.75
C VAL A 119 -8.09 12.88 16.49
N ASN A 120 -7.96 12.99 17.81
CA ASN A 120 -8.77 13.92 18.60
C ASN A 120 -8.00 15.22 18.90
N GLU A 121 -6.67 15.17 18.90
CA GLU A 121 -5.79 16.30 19.21
C GLU A 121 -4.76 16.57 18.10
N PRO A 122 -4.48 17.85 17.74
CA PRO A 122 -3.53 18.18 16.67
C PRO A 122 -2.12 17.59 16.84
N GLU A 123 -1.65 17.46 18.08
CA GLU A 123 -0.32 16.93 18.40
C GLU A 123 -0.19 15.43 18.12
N GLU A 124 -1.29 14.67 18.20
CA GLU A 124 -1.32 13.25 17.85
C GLU A 124 -1.12 13.05 16.35
N LEU A 125 -1.70 13.94 15.52
CA LEU A 125 -1.49 13.92 14.08
C LEU A 125 -0.01 14.17 13.74
N ASP A 126 0.62 15.14 14.41
CA ASP A 126 2.04 15.46 14.17
C ASP A 126 2.95 14.26 14.51
N LYS A 127 2.67 13.55 15.60
CA LYS A 127 3.38 12.31 15.96
C LYS A 127 3.17 11.20 14.93
N GLN A 128 1.93 10.98 14.48
CA GLN A 128 1.63 9.98 13.47
C GLN A 128 2.25 10.32 12.11
N MET A 129 2.23 11.59 11.71
CA MET A 129 2.88 12.06 10.50
C MET A 129 4.39 11.85 10.57
N LEU A 130 5.04 12.12 11.70
CA LEU A 130 6.46 11.84 11.85
C LEU A 130 6.77 10.33 11.82
N ALA A 131 5.90 9.49 12.38
CA ALA A 131 6.05 8.05 12.30
C ALA A 131 5.92 7.51 10.86
N ILE A 132 5.01 8.11 10.06
CA ILE A 132 4.67 7.65 8.71
C ILE A 132 5.53 8.30 7.61
N PHE A 133 5.94 9.54 7.79
CA PHE A 133 6.73 10.27 6.80
C PHE A 133 8.18 10.45 7.24
N GLY A 134 8.53 10.27 8.50
CA GLY A 134 9.85 10.64 9.03
C GLY A 134 10.98 9.66 8.72
N ARG A 135 10.68 8.45 8.27
CA ARG A 135 11.69 7.42 8.02
C ARG A 135 11.46 6.71 6.69
N PRO A 136 12.52 6.28 5.99
CA PRO A 136 12.41 5.43 4.81
C PRO A 136 11.94 4.02 5.21
N GLY A 137 11.46 3.24 4.24
CA GLY A 137 11.07 1.85 4.48
C GLY A 137 9.65 1.70 5.01
N ILE A 138 8.72 2.57 4.61
CA ILE A 138 7.27 2.41 4.83
C ILE A 138 6.47 2.89 3.61
N GLU A 139 7.10 2.89 2.45
CA GLU A 139 6.52 3.25 1.15
C GLU A 139 5.33 2.34 0.83
N GLU A 140 5.40 1.05 1.19
CA GLU A 140 4.28 0.13 1.00
C GLU A 140 3.06 0.47 1.87
N LEU A 141 3.25 1.12 3.03
CA LEU A 141 2.15 1.60 3.86
C LEU A 141 1.47 2.79 3.17
N VAL A 142 2.27 3.76 2.71
CA VAL A 142 1.76 4.93 1.96
C VAL A 142 1.02 4.50 0.68
N ALA A 143 1.51 3.47 0.00
CA ALA A 143 0.85 2.87 -1.18
C ALA A 143 -0.59 2.39 -0.91
N GLN A 144 -0.94 2.08 0.34
CA GLN A 144 -2.29 1.63 0.70
C GLN A 144 -3.24 2.76 1.10
N MET A 145 -2.75 4.01 1.28
CA MET A 145 -3.56 5.14 1.74
C MET A 145 -4.82 5.42 0.93
N PRO A 146 -4.78 5.45 -0.42
CA PRO A 146 -5.99 5.73 -1.21
C PRO A 146 -7.13 4.72 -0.98
N ARG A 147 -6.82 3.51 -0.49
CA ARG A 147 -7.81 2.43 -0.30
C ARG A 147 -8.29 2.30 1.13
N ARG A 148 -7.52 2.79 2.10
CA ARG A 148 -7.71 2.50 3.53
C ARG A 148 -7.89 3.73 4.39
N THR A 149 -7.53 4.91 3.89
CA THR A 149 -7.64 6.14 4.65
C THR A 149 -8.86 6.93 4.17
N PRO A 150 -9.74 7.41 5.06
CA PRO A 150 -10.85 8.27 4.68
C PRO A 150 -10.36 9.52 3.96
N LEU A 151 -11.11 9.97 2.94
CA LEU A 151 -10.72 11.13 2.12
C LEU A 151 -10.47 12.39 2.97
N LYS A 152 -11.26 12.61 4.02
CA LYS A 152 -11.09 13.71 4.97
C LYS A 152 -9.74 13.67 5.68
N THR A 153 -9.28 12.47 6.07
CA THR A 153 -7.98 12.30 6.73
C THR A 153 -6.85 12.50 5.74
N ILE A 154 -7.01 12.01 4.50
CA ILE A 154 -6.06 12.28 3.42
C ILE A 154 -5.93 13.79 3.21
N GLU A 155 -7.04 14.52 3.10
CA GLU A 155 -7.07 15.98 2.96
C GLU A 155 -6.32 16.69 4.09
N MET A 156 -6.57 16.30 5.34
CA MET A 156 -5.87 16.87 6.50
C MET A 156 -4.35 16.67 6.42
N VAL A 157 -3.91 15.45 6.10
CA VAL A 157 -2.49 15.12 5.92
C VAL A 157 -1.90 15.90 4.75
N PHE A 158 -2.66 15.99 3.65
CA PHE A 158 -2.30 16.74 2.46
C PHE A 158 -2.01 18.21 2.79
N LEU A 159 -2.96 18.89 3.45
CA LEU A 159 -2.82 20.29 3.83
C LEU A 159 -1.68 20.52 4.82
N LYS A 160 -1.47 19.58 5.75
CA LYS A 160 -0.39 19.68 6.74
C LYS A 160 1.00 19.51 6.10
N LEU A 161 1.17 18.59 5.16
CA LEU A 161 2.42 18.43 4.38
C LEU A 161 2.72 19.64 3.49
N LEU A 162 1.68 20.32 3.00
CA LEU A 162 1.81 21.51 2.17
C LEU A 162 2.05 22.80 2.97
N ALA A 163 1.74 22.82 4.26
CA ALA A 163 1.75 24.03 5.06
C ALA A 163 3.17 24.62 5.18
N VAL A 164 4.14 23.78 5.56
CA VAL A 164 5.55 24.16 5.72
C VAL A 164 6.44 22.95 5.44
N PHE A 165 7.53 23.17 4.72
CA PHE A 165 8.54 22.14 4.51
C PHE A 165 9.17 21.72 5.83
N ASN A 166 9.09 20.42 6.13
CA ASN A 166 9.69 19.79 7.30
C ASN A 166 10.84 18.87 6.89
N PRO A 167 12.10 19.18 7.26
CA PRO A 167 13.27 18.37 6.92
C PRO A 167 13.31 17.03 7.66
N ASN A 168 12.51 16.84 8.71
CA ASN A 168 12.42 15.57 9.42
C ASN A 168 11.58 14.54 8.66
N TYR A 169 10.88 14.94 7.59
CA TYR A 169 10.16 14.02 6.72
C TYR A 169 11.09 13.53 5.60
N ASN A 170 11.00 12.24 5.33
CA ASN A 170 11.61 11.60 4.18
C ASN A 170 10.95 12.12 2.90
N PRO A 171 11.70 12.80 2.01
CA PRO A 171 11.13 13.40 0.80
C PRO A 171 10.54 12.38 -0.18
N CYS A 172 11.10 11.18 -0.27
CA CYS A 172 10.60 10.12 -1.15
C CYS A 172 9.20 9.65 -0.70
N THR A 173 9.03 9.37 0.59
CA THR A 173 7.74 8.97 1.17
C THR A 173 6.67 10.05 0.99
N VAL A 174 7.04 11.32 1.17
CA VAL A 174 6.15 12.47 0.96
C VAL A 174 5.76 12.63 -0.52
N CYS A 175 6.72 12.54 -1.44
CA CYS A 175 6.44 12.63 -2.87
C CYS A 175 5.57 11.46 -3.36
N MET A 176 5.81 10.25 -2.86
CA MET A 176 4.97 9.08 -3.14
C MET A 176 3.54 9.30 -2.65
N PHE A 177 3.36 9.86 -1.45
CA PHE A 177 2.03 10.22 -0.97
C PHE A 177 1.31 11.18 -1.91
N PHE A 178 1.97 12.25 -2.36
CA PHE A 178 1.38 13.17 -3.33
C PHE A 178 1.04 12.45 -4.64
N SER A 179 1.96 11.67 -5.22
CA SER A 179 1.71 10.93 -6.46
C SER A 179 0.51 10.00 -6.40
N LEU A 180 0.20 9.45 -5.23
CA LEU A 180 -0.91 8.51 -5.03
C LEU A 180 -2.23 9.17 -4.66
N ASN A 181 -2.19 10.35 -4.04
CA ASN A 181 -3.36 11.00 -3.44
C ASN A 181 -3.69 12.36 -4.08
N VAL A 182 -2.93 12.81 -5.08
CA VAL A 182 -3.26 13.98 -5.88
C VAL A 182 -4.57 13.73 -6.60
N ILE A 183 -5.62 14.37 -6.10
CA ILE A 183 -6.91 14.49 -6.76
C ILE A 183 -7.17 15.96 -7.06
N ARG A 184 -7.99 16.19 -8.08
CA ARG A 184 -8.28 17.52 -8.60
C ARG A 184 -8.80 18.48 -7.52
N GLU A 185 -9.63 17.98 -6.61
CA GLU A 185 -10.25 18.73 -5.53
C GLU A 185 -9.20 19.30 -4.57
N PHE A 186 -8.15 18.54 -4.26
CA PHE A 186 -7.08 18.97 -3.36
C PHE A 186 -6.16 19.98 -4.01
N CYS A 187 -5.83 19.81 -5.29
CA CYS A 187 -4.86 20.67 -6.00
C CYS A 187 -5.43 22.01 -6.49
N ARG A 188 -6.76 22.18 -6.45
CA ARG A 188 -7.48 23.31 -7.06
C ARG A 188 -7.16 24.68 -6.45
N ILE A 189 -6.73 24.76 -5.19
CA ILE A 189 -6.65 26.02 -4.41
C ILE A 189 -5.28 26.22 -3.78
N TRP A 190 -4.23 25.59 -4.31
CA TRP A 190 -2.91 25.73 -3.71
C TRP A 190 -2.36 27.14 -3.91
N THR A 191 -1.98 27.73 -2.78
CA THR A 191 -1.24 28.98 -2.72
C THR A 191 0.18 28.77 -3.24
N ILE A 192 0.85 29.86 -3.66
CA ILE A 192 2.25 29.81 -4.11
C ILE A 192 3.16 29.13 -3.06
N PRO A 193 3.07 29.42 -1.75
CA PRO A 193 3.85 28.71 -0.74
C PRO A 193 3.66 27.18 -0.73
N GLN A 194 2.45 26.70 -0.97
CA GLN A 194 2.15 25.26 -1.01
C GLN A 194 2.80 24.59 -2.23
N TRP A 195 2.75 25.24 -3.40
CA TRP A 195 3.47 24.77 -4.60
C TRP A 195 4.97 24.72 -4.38
N VAL A 196 5.53 25.77 -3.77
CA VAL A 196 6.97 25.82 -3.41
C VAL A 196 7.31 24.70 -2.43
N CYS A 197 6.44 24.38 -1.48
CA CYS A 197 6.64 23.30 -0.52
C CYS A 197 6.78 21.93 -1.21
N VAL A 198 5.86 21.60 -2.13
CA VAL A 198 5.95 20.33 -2.89
C VAL A 198 7.20 20.30 -3.76
N ALA A 199 7.48 21.39 -4.49
CA ALA A 199 8.66 21.47 -5.33
C ALA A 199 9.95 21.24 -4.51
N ARG A 200 9.99 21.77 -3.28
CA ARG A 200 11.12 21.55 -2.37
C ARG A 200 11.27 20.08 -1.98
N TYR A 201 10.19 19.38 -1.63
CA TYR A 201 10.26 17.94 -1.38
C TYR A 201 10.74 17.14 -2.60
N MET A 202 10.30 17.51 -3.81
CA MET A 202 10.74 16.85 -5.04
C MET A 202 12.22 17.06 -5.32
N VAL A 203 12.71 18.28 -5.15
CA VAL A 203 14.14 18.60 -5.30
C VAL A 203 14.96 17.82 -4.28
N GLU A 204 14.57 17.82 -3.01
CA GLU A 204 15.26 17.07 -1.95
C GLU A 204 15.27 15.56 -2.24
N MET A 205 14.15 15.00 -2.71
CA MET A 205 14.08 13.60 -3.12
C MET A 205 15.08 13.27 -4.23
N VAL A 206 15.13 14.06 -5.30
CA VAL A 206 16.03 13.80 -6.44
C VAL A 206 17.49 14.04 -6.07
N MET A 207 17.78 15.02 -5.22
CA MET A 207 19.13 15.31 -4.76
C MET A 207 19.67 14.20 -3.85
N GLN A 208 18.81 13.60 -3.00
CA GLN A 208 19.19 12.48 -2.14
C GLN A 208 19.25 11.15 -2.91
N GLU A 209 18.32 10.92 -3.83
CA GLU A 209 18.23 9.71 -4.64
C GLU A 209 17.94 10.03 -6.12
N PRO A 210 18.98 10.21 -6.97
CA PRO A 210 18.80 10.56 -8.38
C PRO A 210 17.97 9.56 -9.20
N LEU A 211 17.90 8.31 -8.75
CA LEU A 211 17.06 7.27 -9.35
C LEU A 211 15.55 7.59 -9.27
N GLN A 212 15.14 8.47 -8.35
CA GLN A 212 13.75 8.91 -8.19
C GLN A 212 13.34 10.03 -9.17
N LEU A 213 14.22 10.45 -10.10
CA LEU A 213 13.91 11.49 -11.09
C LEU A 213 12.62 11.18 -11.87
N LYS A 214 12.38 9.91 -12.21
CA LYS A 214 11.15 9.51 -12.88
C LYS A 214 9.90 9.81 -12.05
N MET A 215 9.93 9.50 -10.75
CA MET A 215 8.81 9.80 -9.85
C MET A 215 8.54 11.31 -9.77
N ALA A 216 9.60 12.12 -9.78
CA ALA A 216 9.45 13.58 -9.81
C ALA A 216 8.76 14.05 -11.10
N VAL A 217 9.16 13.52 -12.25
CA VAL A 217 8.52 13.84 -13.55
C VAL A 217 7.05 13.42 -13.56
N ASP A 218 6.76 12.18 -13.14
CA ASP A 218 5.39 11.64 -13.08
C ASP A 218 4.50 12.51 -12.16
N LEU A 219 5.04 12.98 -11.03
CA LEU A 219 4.31 13.88 -10.12
C LEU A 219 4.03 15.25 -10.76
N ILE A 220 5.00 15.84 -11.48
CA ILE A 220 4.77 17.09 -12.22
C ILE A 220 3.64 16.91 -13.24
N GLU A 221 3.67 15.81 -13.99
CA GLU A 221 2.66 15.51 -14.99
C GLU A 221 1.27 15.40 -14.35
N HIS A 222 1.13 14.62 -13.27
CA HIS A 222 -0.13 14.50 -12.55
C HIS A 222 -0.65 15.85 -12.00
N LEU A 223 0.22 16.67 -11.43
CA LEU A 223 -0.14 18.00 -10.94
C LEU A 223 -0.56 18.93 -12.09
N SER A 224 0.11 18.85 -13.23
CA SER A 224 -0.20 19.65 -14.42
C SER A 224 -1.56 19.29 -15.04
N ILE A 225 -1.90 17.99 -15.06
CA ILE A 225 -3.21 17.50 -15.52
C ILE A 225 -4.31 17.98 -14.57
N ALA A 226 -4.10 17.87 -13.26
CA ALA A 226 -5.05 18.35 -12.26
C ALA A 226 -5.33 19.87 -12.42
N LEU A 227 -4.30 20.68 -12.68
CA LEU A 227 -4.40 22.11 -12.97
C LEU A 227 -5.11 22.39 -14.31
N THR A 228 -4.75 21.68 -15.38
CA THR A 228 -5.31 21.91 -16.72
C THR A 228 -6.81 21.59 -16.75
N LEU A 229 -7.22 20.47 -16.15
CA LEU A 229 -8.64 20.12 -16.01
C LEU A 229 -9.41 21.17 -15.19
N PHE A 230 -8.77 21.82 -14.21
CA PHE A 230 -9.39 22.93 -13.48
C PHE A 230 -9.67 24.14 -14.38
N PHE A 231 -8.69 24.60 -15.14
CA PHE A 231 -8.89 25.74 -16.06
C PHE A 231 -9.91 25.43 -17.15
N LEU A 232 -9.93 24.20 -17.67
CA LEU A 232 -10.90 23.79 -18.69
C LEU A 232 -12.35 23.76 -18.17
N SER A 233 -12.61 23.34 -16.92
CA SER A 233 -13.98 23.39 -16.40
C SER A 233 -14.44 24.79 -16.02
N LYS A 234 -13.51 25.72 -15.79
CA LYS A 234 -13.81 27.14 -15.57
C LYS A 234 -14.06 27.88 -16.88
N ALA A 235 -13.63 27.32 -18.00
CA ALA A 235 -13.80 27.88 -19.34
C ALA A 235 -15.11 27.45 -20.02
N GLN A 236 -15.91 26.54 -19.43
CA GLN A 236 -17.27 26.32 -19.88
C GLN A 236 -18.13 27.53 -19.50
N PRO A 237 -18.71 28.27 -20.45
CA PRO A 237 -19.68 29.31 -20.14
C PRO A 237 -20.86 28.66 -19.43
N GLU A 238 -21.33 29.26 -18.34
CA GLU A 238 -22.65 28.99 -17.79
C GLU A 238 -23.65 29.21 -18.93
N THR A 239 -24.15 28.12 -19.50
CA THR A 239 -25.31 28.19 -20.38
C THR A 239 -26.49 28.25 -19.44
N ASP A 240 -26.96 29.47 -19.20
CA ASP A 240 -28.21 29.70 -18.48
C ASP A 240 -29.31 28.87 -19.15
N PRO A 241 -30.04 28.01 -18.41
CA PRO A 241 -31.26 27.43 -18.91
C PRO A 241 -32.31 28.55 -18.99
N VAL A 242 -32.87 28.67 -20.20
CA VAL A 242 -33.91 29.63 -20.64
C VAL A 242 -35.05 29.80 -19.64
#